data_AF-A0A9N8LC80-F1
#
_entry.id   AF-A0A9N8LC80-F1
#
_cell.length_a   1.000
_cell.length_b   1.000
_cell.length_c   1.000
_cell.angle_alpha   90.00
_cell.angle_beta   90.00
_cell.angle_gamma   90.00
#
_symmetry.space_group_name_H-M   'P 1'
#
loop_
_entity.id
_entity.type
_entity.pdbx_description
1 polymer ?
#
loop_
_entity_poly.entity_id
_entity_poly.type
_entity_poly.pdbx_seq_one_letter_code
_entity_poly.pdbx_strand_id
1 'polypeptide(L)'
;MNSHDSQSGVDSLRHPKTVNWVAARIALWLPLYFPGWAARKARIPAFVAICGKDSVAPPGPTLRYAKKIPKGEWKVYDDLGHFTIYNGEPFERVTKDYVAFLQKHVPVPSK
;
A
#
# COMPACT_ATOMS: atom_id res chain seq x y z
N MET A 1 -5.56 -13.95 4.81
CA MET A 1 -5.19 -13.78 3.39
C MET A 1 -4.85 -15.14 2.83
N ASN A 2 -5.71 -15.69 1.98
CA ASN A 2 -5.55 -16.98 1.30
C ASN A 2 -5.79 -16.81 -0.21
N SER A 3 -5.46 -15.63 -0.76
CA SER A 3 -5.61 -15.38 -2.19
C SER A 3 -4.64 -16.26 -2.98
N HIS A 4 -5.03 -16.61 -4.22
CA HIS A 4 -4.28 -17.53 -5.07
C HIS A 4 -2.84 -17.08 -5.37
N ASP A 5 -2.59 -15.76 -5.34
CA ASP A 5 -1.30 -15.13 -5.64
C ASP A 5 -0.49 -14.72 -4.40
N SER A 6 -1.02 -14.94 -3.19
CA SER A 6 -0.37 -14.53 -1.93
C SER A 6 1.02 -15.16 -1.77
N GLN A 7 1.13 -16.49 -1.95
CA GLN A 7 2.37 -17.21 -1.71
C GLN A 7 3.45 -16.85 -2.74
N SER A 8 3.11 -16.96 -4.03
CA SER A 8 4.04 -16.61 -5.12
C SER A 8 4.48 -15.16 -5.08
N GLY A 9 3.57 -14.25 -4.74
CA GLY A 9 3.86 -12.83 -4.58
C GLY A 9 4.87 -12.57 -3.47
N VAL A 10 4.65 -13.13 -2.28
CA VAL A 10 5.59 -13.01 -1.16
C VAL A 10 6.94 -13.61 -1.50
N ASP A 11 6.99 -14.82 -2.09
CA ASP A 11 8.23 -15.49 -2.44
C ASP A 11 9.06 -14.68 -3.45
N SER A 12 8.41 -13.96 -4.37
CA SER A 12 9.09 -13.11 -5.35
C SER A 12 9.77 -11.88 -4.76
N LEU A 13 9.27 -11.38 -3.62
CA LEU A 13 9.76 -10.15 -2.98
C LEU A 13 10.63 -10.43 -1.74
N ARG A 14 10.56 -11.64 -1.19
CA ARG A 14 11.22 -11.99 0.07
C ARG A 14 12.73 -12.11 -0.11
N HIS A 15 13.49 -11.47 0.76
CA HIS A 15 14.94 -11.67 0.83
C HIS A 15 15.27 -13.09 1.36
N PRO A 16 16.32 -13.78 0.85
CA PRO A 16 16.63 -15.16 1.26
C PRO A 16 16.87 -15.36 2.75
N LYS A 17 17.34 -14.31 3.45
CA LYS A 17 17.62 -14.35 4.90
C LYS A 17 16.41 -14.06 5.80
N THR A 18 15.21 -13.86 5.24
CA THR A 18 14.02 -13.58 6.03
C THR A 18 13.54 -14.83 6.76
N VAL A 19 13.37 -14.75 8.08
CA VAL A 19 12.78 -15.82 8.89
C VAL A 19 11.26 -15.66 8.93
N ASN A 20 10.52 -16.73 8.60
CA ASN A 20 9.06 -16.72 8.57
C ASN A 20 8.45 -17.06 9.95
N TRP A 21 8.77 -16.26 10.97
CA TRP A 21 8.21 -16.39 12.32
C TRP A 21 7.53 -15.10 12.74
N VAL A 22 6.46 -15.24 13.54
CA VAL A 22 5.79 -14.11 14.18
C VAL A 22 5.53 -14.44 15.65
N ALA A 23 5.59 -13.43 16.52
CA ALA A 23 5.30 -13.63 17.93
C ALA A 23 3.83 -14.02 18.12
N ALA A 24 3.57 -15.12 18.83
CA ALA A 24 2.21 -15.65 19.05
C ALA A 24 1.23 -14.60 19.62
N ARG A 25 1.72 -13.66 20.45
CA ARG A 25 0.93 -12.56 21.02
C ARG A 25 0.23 -11.68 19.96
N ILE A 26 0.70 -11.66 18.72
CA ILE A 26 0.05 -10.86 17.67
C ILE A 26 -1.36 -11.37 17.37
N ALA A 27 -1.64 -12.67 17.59
CA ALA A 27 -2.96 -13.24 17.41
C ALA A 27 -4.01 -12.57 18.31
N LEU A 28 -3.60 -12.05 19.47
CA LEU A 28 -4.48 -11.32 20.40
C LEU A 28 -4.77 -9.89 19.92
N TRP A 29 -3.89 -9.31 19.11
CA TRP A 29 -3.99 -7.92 18.64
C TRP A 29 -4.58 -7.80 17.24
N LEU A 30 -4.30 -8.75 16.36
CA LEU A 30 -4.63 -8.67 14.94
C LEU A 30 -6.13 -8.45 14.67
N PRO A 31 -7.07 -9.12 15.37
CA PRO A 31 -8.51 -8.89 15.16
C PRO A 31 -8.98 -7.49 15.57
N LEU A 32 -8.21 -6.79 16.40
CA LEU A 32 -8.53 -5.46 16.92
C LEU A 32 -7.80 -4.34 16.16
N TYR A 33 -6.89 -4.70 15.25
CA TYR A 33 -6.03 -3.75 14.56
C TYR A 33 -6.67 -3.26 13.25
N PHE A 34 -7.40 -2.15 13.33
CA PHE A 34 -8.05 -1.50 12.18
C PHE A 34 -7.43 -0.13 11.86
N PRO A 35 -6.26 -0.08 11.21
CA PRO A 35 -5.54 1.17 10.97
C PRO A 35 -6.34 2.18 10.14
N GLY A 36 -7.22 1.72 9.24
CA GLY A 36 -8.08 2.59 8.43
C GLY A 36 -8.97 3.54 9.25
N TRP A 37 -9.32 3.20 10.49
CA TRP A 37 -10.09 4.10 11.37
C TRP A 37 -9.35 5.40 11.70
N ALA A 38 -8.02 5.36 11.68
CA ALA A 38 -7.18 6.53 11.91
C ALA A 38 -7.00 7.42 10.66
N ALA A 39 -7.52 7.03 9.48
CA ALA A 39 -7.33 7.79 8.24
C ALA A 39 -7.72 9.27 8.37
N ARG A 40 -8.84 9.58 9.06
CA ARG A 40 -9.27 10.98 9.30
C ARG A 40 -8.31 11.80 10.15
N LYS A 41 -7.44 11.14 10.92
CA LYS A 41 -6.50 11.77 11.86
C LYS A 41 -5.19 12.17 11.17
N ALA A 42 -4.96 11.76 9.91
CA ALA A 42 -3.78 12.13 9.15
C ALA A 42 -3.76 13.65 8.87
N ARG A 43 -2.81 14.38 9.47
CA ARG A 43 -2.67 15.85 9.33
C ARG A 43 -1.71 16.27 8.21
N ILE A 44 -0.92 15.32 7.72
CA ILE A 44 0.04 15.50 6.63
C ILE A 44 -0.59 15.05 5.30
N PRO A 45 -0.13 15.60 4.16
CA PRO A 45 -0.46 15.05 2.85
C PRO A 45 -0.14 13.56 2.81
N ALA A 46 -1.01 12.76 2.20
CA ALA A 46 -0.75 11.34 1.97
C ALA A 46 -1.27 10.92 0.59
N PHE A 47 -0.47 10.14 -0.13
CA PHE A 47 -0.87 9.53 -1.38
C PHE A 47 -1.20 8.06 -1.19
N VAL A 48 -2.34 7.62 -1.73
CA VAL A 48 -2.78 6.22 -1.69
C VAL A 48 -2.86 5.68 -3.12
N ALA A 49 -1.90 4.84 -3.50
CA ALA A 49 -1.96 4.03 -4.70
C ALA A 49 -2.83 2.79 -4.45
N ILE A 50 -3.84 2.59 -5.30
CA ILE A 50 -4.83 1.54 -5.12
C ILE A 50 -4.78 0.61 -6.34
N CYS A 51 -4.44 -0.65 -6.12
CA CYS A 51 -4.50 -1.68 -7.16
C CYS A 51 -5.95 -2.10 -7.42
N GLY A 52 -6.45 -1.94 -8.64
CA GLY A 52 -7.85 -2.21 -8.98
C GLY A 52 -8.19 -3.71 -9.02
N LYS A 53 -7.21 -4.57 -9.33
CA LYS A 53 -7.34 -6.04 -9.33
C LYS A 53 -6.70 -6.67 -8.09
N ASP A 54 -6.65 -5.94 -6.98
CA ASP A 54 -6.08 -6.44 -5.74
C ASP A 54 -6.91 -7.61 -5.16
N SER A 55 -6.34 -8.81 -5.21
CA SER A 55 -6.89 -10.07 -4.69
C SER A 55 -6.65 -10.26 -3.18
N VAL A 56 -5.73 -9.49 -2.60
CA VAL A 56 -5.23 -9.63 -1.22
C VAL A 56 -5.92 -8.61 -0.31
N ALA A 57 -5.93 -7.35 -0.73
CA ALA A 57 -6.51 -6.20 -0.07
C ALA A 57 -7.42 -5.47 -1.08
N PRO A 58 -8.65 -5.97 -1.33
CA PRO A 58 -9.54 -5.43 -2.35
C PRO A 58 -9.69 -3.90 -2.29
N PRO A 59 -9.82 -3.22 -3.44
CA PRO A 59 -9.67 -1.76 -3.54
C PRO A 59 -10.76 -0.96 -2.79
N GLY A 60 -11.95 -1.53 -2.62
CA GLY A 60 -13.11 -0.85 -2.03
C GLY A 60 -12.85 -0.27 -0.64
N PRO A 61 -12.47 -1.10 0.36
CA PRO A 61 -12.05 -0.63 1.67
C PRO A 61 -10.95 0.44 1.63
N THR A 62 -9.92 0.24 0.82
CA THR A 62 -8.79 1.18 0.70
C THR A 62 -9.25 2.55 0.18
N LEU A 63 -10.04 2.58 -0.90
CA LEU A 63 -10.62 3.81 -1.45
C LEU A 63 -11.52 4.51 -0.43
N ARG A 64 -12.32 3.75 0.34
CA ARG A 64 -13.18 4.30 1.40
C ARG A 64 -12.38 5.00 2.50
N TYR A 65 -11.18 4.50 2.83
CA TYR A 65 -10.29 5.14 3.79
C TYR A 65 -9.50 6.29 3.19
N ALA A 66 -9.03 6.17 1.94
CA ALA A 66 -8.33 7.24 1.24
C ALA A 66 -9.18 8.53 1.17
N LYS A 67 -10.47 8.40 0.84
CA LYS A 67 -11.44 9.51 0.85
C LYS A 67 -11.63 10.19 2.21
N LYS A 68 -11.22 9.56 3.31
CA LYS A 68 -11.32 10.12 4.67
C LYS A 68 -10.08 10.90 5.10
N ILE A 69 -9.00 10.83 4.33
CA ILE A 69 -7.75 11.55 4.65
C ILE A 69 -7.96 13.03 4.28
N PRO A 70 -7.85 13.99 5.23
CA PRO A 70 -8.14 15.41 4.98
C PRO A 70 -7.32 16.04 3.85
N LYS A 71 -6.06 15.60 3.71
CA LYS A 71 -5.13 16.01 2.64
C LYS A 71 -4.75 14.82 1.76
N GLY A 72 -5.70 13.90 1.57
CA GLY A 72 -5.49 12.67 0.83
C GLY A 72 -5.51 12.91 -0.67
N GLU A 73 -4.51 12.38 -1.36
CA GLU A 73 -4.52 12.17 -2.80
C GLU A 73 -4.56 10.66 -3.03
N TRP A 74 -5.24 10.20 -4.08
CA TRP A 74 -5.29 8.78 -4.39
C TRP A 74 -5.39 8.56 -5.89
N LYS A 75 -4.90 7.40 -6.33
CA LYS A 75 -5.02 6.94 -7.71
C LYS A 75 -5.34 5.46 -7.72
N VAL A 76 -6.33 5.09 -8.53
CA VAL A 76 -6.68 3.69 -8.79
C VAL A 76 -5.99 3.27 -10.08
N TYR A 77 -5.28 2.14 -10.02
CA TYR A 77 -4.65 1.50 -11.17
C TYR A 77 -5.45 0.25 -11.50
N ASP A 78 -6.44 0.40 -12.39
CA ASP A 78 -7.46 -0.63 -12.68
C ASP A 78 -6.89 -1.95 -13.21
N ASP A 79 -5.68 -1.92 -13.75
CA ASP A 79 -4.97 -3.04 -14.36
C ASP A 79 -4.06 -3.80 -13.38
N LEU A 80 -3.72 -3.23 -12.22
CA LEU A 80 -2.73 -3.80 -11.29
C LEU A 80 -3.37 -4.66 -10.20
N GLY A 81 -2.73 -5.79 -9.90
CA GLY A 81 -2.96 -6.62 -8.72
C GLY A 81 -2.01 -6.27 -7.57
N HIS A 82 -2.12 -7.01 -6.46
CA HIS A 82 -1.39 -6.69 -5.22
C HIS A 82 0.12 -6.72 -5.40
N PHE A 83 0.65 -7.75 -6.07
CA PHE A 83 2.09 -7.95 -6.22
C PHE A 83 2.65 -7.37 -7.53
N THR A 84 1.80 -7.12 -8.53
CA THR A 84 2.25 -6.64 -9.84
C THR A 84 2.83 -5.23 -9.76
N ILE A 85 2.37 -4.41 -8.80
CA ILE A 85 2.84 -3.04 -8.56
C ILE A 85 4.33 -2.95 -8.19
N TYR A 86 4.94 -4.05 -7.75
CA TYR A 86 6.33 -4.08 -7.27
C TYR A 86 7.35 -4.46 -8.35
N ASN A 87 6.93 -4.74 -9.59
CA ASN A 87 7.81 -5.26 -10.63
C ASN A 87 7.64 -4.52 -11.97
N GLY A 88 8.71 -4.48 -12.77
CA GLY A 88 8.70 -4.06 -14.18
C GLY A 88 8.09 -2.68 -14.43
N GLU A 89 7.41 -2.54 -15.58
CA GLU A 89 6.76 -1.30 -16.00
C GLU A 89 5.73 -0.76 -14.98
N PRO A 90 4.87 -1.59 -14.34
CA PRO A 90 3.99 -1.12 -13.29
C PRO A 90 4.71 -0.40 -12.15
N PHE A 91 5.85 -0.92 -11.71
CA PHE A 91 6.66 -0.32 -10.65
C PHE A 91 7.18 1.07 -11.06
N GLU A 92 7.72 1.19 -12.27
CA GLU A 92 8.20 2.48 -12.79
C GLU A 92 7.06 3.49 -12.92
N ARG A 93 5.91 3.05 -13.44
CA ARG A 93 4.71 3.87 -13.61
C ARG A 93 4.21 4.42 -12.27
N VAL A 94 4.03 3.55 -11.29
CA VAL A 94 3.53 3.96 -9.96
C VAL A 94 4.56 4.81 -9.21
N THR A 95 5.86 4.48 -9.31
CA THR A 95 6.90 5.24 -8.62
C THR A 95 7.01 6.67 -9.14
N LYS A 96 6.76 6.92 -10.43
CA LYS A 96 6.68 8.30 -10.97
C LYS A 96 5.60 9.12 -10.26
N ASP A 97 4.43 8.53 -10.01
CA ASP A 97 3.35 9.20 -9.28
C ASP A 97 3.72 9.45 -7.80
N TYR A 98 4.42 8.49 -7.15
CA TYR A 98 4.95 8.70 -5.80
C TYR A 98 5.95 9.86 -5.73
N VAL A 99 6.89 9.92 -6.68
CA VAL A 99 7.89 10.99 -6.77
C VAL A 99 7.21 12.34 -7.04
N ALA A 100 6.25 12.39 -7.96
CA ALA A 100 5.50 13.62 -8.24
C ALA A 100 4.75 14.14 -7.00
N PHE A 101 4.13 13.23 -6.25
CA PHE A 101 3.49 13.58 -4.97
C PHE A 101 4.50 14.12 -3.95
N LEU A 102 5.66 13.47 -3.81
CA LEU A 102 6.70 13.92 -2.88
C LEU A 102 7.28 15.27 -3.29
N GLN A 103 7.56 15.50 -4.57
CA GLN A 103 8.04 16.79 -5.07
C GLN A 103 7.06 17.93 -4.79
N LYS A 104 5.75 17.65 -4.87
CA LYS A 104 4.68 18.61 -4.58
C LYS A 104 4.59 19.00 -3.11
N HIS A 105 4.78 18.03 -2.19
CA HIS A 105 4.51 18.23 -0.75
C HIS A 105 5.76 18.28 0.14
N VAL A 106 6.90 17.83 -0.36
CA VAL A 106 8.20 17.78 0.35
C VAL A 106 9.29 18.30 -0.59
N PRO A 107 9.26 19.60 -0.96
CA PRO A 107 10.27 20.18 -1.83
C PRO A 107 11.64 20.09 -1.15
N VAL A 108 12.59 19.43 -1.82
CA VAL A 108 13.98 19.41 -1.38
C VAL A 108 14.60 20.78 -1.71
N PRO A 109 15.27 21.45 -0.76
CA PRO A 109 15.96 22.69 -1.05
C PRO A 109 16.95 22.49 -2.21
N SER A 110 16.94 23.38 -3.20
CA SER A 110 18.03 23.46 -4.16
C SER A 110 19.33 23.76 -3.41
N LYS A 111 20.40 23.04 -3.75
CA LYS A 111 21.76 23.33 -3.25
C LYS A 111 22.21 24.71 -3.70
#